data_AF-A0A966RNA4-F1
#
_entry.id   AF-A0A966RNA4-F1
#
_cell.length_a   1.000
_cell.length_b   1.000
_cell.length_c   1.000
_cell.angle_alpha   90.00
_cell.angle_beta   90.00
_cell.angle_gamma   90.00
#
_symmetry.space_group_name_H-M   'P 1'
#
loop_
_entity.id
_entity.type
_entity.pdbx_description
1 polymer ?
#
loop_
_entity_poly.entity_id
_entity_poly.type
_entity_poly.pdbx_seq_one_letter_code
_entity_poly.pdbx_strand_id
1 'polypeptide(L)'
;MSVKRCIVIPFYNEENRFNLASFTSFCNQYKDVKLCLVDDGSSDQTLDILSTFKKGFPTQVHLISQEKNKGKGEAVFTGFQWALSTPQYLQIAFMDADLSTPFEECIRLFDLLDDKRHFVFGSRIKKIDNQIERKWYRFFMGRIFATLVSTLLKLP
;
A
#
# COMPACT_ATOMS: atom_id res chain seq x y z
N MET A 1 9.63 -24.52 -5.44
CA MET A 1 10.59 -23.49 -4.97
C MET A 1 9.77 -22.28 -4.58
N SER A 2 9.71 -21.93 -3.29
CA SER A 2 8.73 -20.96 -2.78
C SER A 2 9.06 -19.56 -3.29
N VAL A 3 8.23 -19.03 -4.19
CA VAL A 3 8.25 -17.63 -4.62
C VAL A 3 8.07 -16.78 -3.36
N LYS A 4 9.09 -16.03 -2.91
CA LYS A 4 8.93 -15.18 -1.73
C LYS A 4 8.45 -13.82 -2.20
N ARG A 5 7.20 -13.51 -1.88
CA ARG A 5 6.54 -12.23 -2.22
C ARG A 5 6.92 -11.18 -1.18
N CYS A 6 7.07 -9.94 -1.58
CA CYS A 6 7.31 -8.82 -0.66
C CYS A 6 6.30 -7.70 -0.90
N ILE A 7 5.66 -7.24 0.16
CA ILE A 7 4.77 -6.08 0.13
C ILE A 7 5.45 -4.93 0.89
N VAL A 8 5.74 -3.84 0.18
CA VAL A 8 6.27 -2.59 0.74
C VAL A 8 5.10 -1.73 1.20
N ILE A 9 5.12 -1.27 2.45
CA ILE A 9 4.06 -0.46 3.03
C ILE A 9 4.69 0.78 3.68
N PRO A 10 4.49 1.98 3.11
CA PRO A 10 4.99 3.21 3.68
C PRO A 10 4.09 3.70 4.81
N PHE A 11 4.71 4.22 5.87
CA PHE A 11 4.05 4.79 7.05
C PHE A 11 4.56 6.20 7.30
N TYR A 12 3.66 7.10 7.65
CA TYR A 12 4.00 8.42 8.19
C TYR A 12 2.86 8.92 9.08
N ASN A 13 3.12 9.01 10.38
CA ASN A 13 2.14 9.42 11.39
C ASN A 13 0.81 8.64 11.32
N GLU A 14 0.91 7.32 11.38
CA GLU A 14 -0.20 6.36 11.22
C GLU A 14 -0.55 5.64 12.54
N GLU A 15 -0.13 6.15 13.70
CA GLU A 15 -0.29 5.46 15.00
C GLU A 15 -1.74 5.03 15.29
N ASN A 16 -2.71 5.85 14.88
CA ASN A 16 -4.14 5.63 15.11
C ASN A 16 -4.82 4.81 14.00
N ARG A 17 -4.12 4.58 12.88
CA ARG A 17 -4.65 3.91 11.69
C ARG A 17 -4.05 2.53 11.48
N PHE A 18 -2.95 2.22 12.17
CA PHE A 18 -2.33 0.91 12.13
C PHE A 18 -3.28 -0.18 12.65
N ASN A 19 -3.81 -0.99 11.75
CA ASN A 19 -4.72 -2.08 12.09
C ASN A 19 -3.95 -3.36 12.49
N LEU A 20 -3.53 -3.43 13.75
CA LEU A 20 -2.75 -4.57 14.27
C LEU A 20 -3.42 -5.93 14.01
N ALA A 21 -4.75 -6.02 14.11
CA ALA A 21 -5.48 -7.27 13.91
C ALA A 21 -5.37 -7.77 12.46
N SER A 22 -5.59 -6.88 11.47
CA SER A 22 -5.47 -7.24 10.05
C SER A 22 -4.05 -7.64 9.67
N PHE A 23 -3.03 -6.89 10.12
CA PHE A 23 -1.63 -7.21 9.86
C PHE A 23 -1.22 -8.55 10.52
N THR A 24 -1.66 -8.80 11.75
CA THR A 24 -1.41 -10.06 12.47
C THR A 24 -2.09 -11.24 11.77
N SER A 25 -3.35 -11.09 11.37
CA SER A 25 -4.10 -12.11 10.63
C SER A 25 -3.41 -12.43 9.30
N PHE A 26 -2.99 -11.41 8.56
CA PHE A 26 -2.27 -11.56 7.30
C PHE A 26 -0.96 -12.35 7.50
N CYS A 27 -0.12 -11.94 8.45
CA CYS A 27 1.13 -12.64 8.74
C CYS A 27 0.91 -14.09 9.22
N ASN A 28 -0.22 -14.37 9.87
CA ASN A 28 -0.59 -15.74 10.25
C ASN A 28 -1.06 -16.60 9.08
N GLN A 29 -1.78 -16.03 8.14
CA GLN A 29 -2.32 -16.73 6.99
C GLN A 29 -1.28 -16.94 5.87
N TYR A 30 -0.48 -15.92 5.55
CA TYR A 30 0.40 -15.89 4.37
C TYR A 30 1.87 -15.92 4.75
N LYS A 31 2.35 -17.04 5.28
CA LYS A 31 3.72 -17.21 5.83
C LYS A 31 4.85 -17.02 4.80
N ASP A 32 4.54 -17.15 3.52
CA ASP A 32 5.45 -17.00 2.38
C ASP A 32 5.54 -15.55 1.86
N VAL A 33 4.70 -14.65 2.38
CA VAL A 33 4.68 -13.23 2.01
C VAL A 33 5.33 -12.41 3.12
N LYS A 34 6.33 -11.61 2.76
CA LYS A 34 7.01 -10.70 3.67
C LYS A 34 6.46 -9.30 3.59
N LEU A 35 6.47 -8.60 4.72
CA LEU A 35 6.12 -7.19 4.80
C LEU A 35 7.39 -6.38 5.01
N CYS A 36 7.58 -5.35 4.18
CA CYS A 36 8.58 -4.31 4.37
C CYS A 36 7.87 -3.03 4.81
N LEU A 37 7.87 -2.78 6.10
CA LEU A 37 7.28 -1.58 6.69
C LEU A 37 8.33 -0.47 6.62
N VAL A 38 8.01 0.65 6.00
CA VAL A 38 8.93 1.79 5.86
C VAL A 38 8.34 2.98 6.58
N ASP A 39 8.91 3.32 7.73
CA ASP A 39 8.60 4.53 8.48
C ASP A 39 9.34 5.72 7.87
N ASP A 40 8.60 6.66 7.28
CA ASP A 40 9.10 7.88 6.62
C ASP A 40 9.30 9.01 7.63
N GLY A 41 10.06 8.73 8.69
CA GLY A 41 10.40 9.67 9.76
C GLY A 41 9.18 10.22 10.50
N SER A 42 8.32 9.34 11.00
CA SER A 42 7.17 9.73 11.82
C SER A 42 7.61 10.44 13.10
N SER A 43 6.79 11.40 13.55
CA SER A 43 6.99 12.15 14.81
C SER A 43 6.08 11.67 15.95
N ASP A 44 5.19 10.72 15.66
CA ASP A 44 4.26 10.11 16.61
C ASP A 44 4.73 8.70 17.03
N GLN A 45 3.86 7.89 17.65
CA GLN A 45 4.23 6.53 18.12
C GLN A 45 4.27 5.47 17.01
N THR A 46 4.17 5.85 15.73
CA THR A 46 4.16 4.92 14.60
C THR A 46 5.36 3.98 14.63
N LEU A 47 6.57 4.52 14.82
CA LEU A 47 7.80 3.71 14.82
C LEU A 47 7.82 2.66 15.96
N ASP A 48 7.32 3.02 17.14
CA ASP A 48 7.26 2.13 18.30
C ASP A 48 6.27 0.99 18.10
N ILE A 49 5.09 1.31 17.51
CA ILE A 49 4.06 0.33 17.16
C ILE A 49 4.61 -0.66 16.12
N LEU A 50 5.24 -0.16 15.04
CA LEU A 50 5.82 -1.00 13.99
C LEU A 50 6.96 -1.86 14.53
N SER A 51 7.80 -1.30 15.41
CA SER A 51 8.90 -2.03 16.06
C SER A 51 8.37 -3.16 16.94
N THR A 52 7.30 -2.92 17.69
CA THR A 52 6.63 -3.93 18.51
C THR A 52 6.00 -5.02 17.65
N PHE A 53 5.32 -4.64 16.57
CA PHE A 53 4.75 -5.59 15.62
C PHE A 53 5.83 -6.48 14.97
N LYS A 54 6.95 -5.89 14.56
CA LYS A 54 8.10 -6.62 14.00
C LYS A 54 8.70 -7.64 14.97
N LYS A 55 8.67 -7.38 16.29
CA LYS A 55 9.10 -8.37 17.30
C LYS A 55 8.20 -9.61 17.33
N GLY A 56 6.91 -9.48 17.00
CA GLY A 56 5.99 -10.61 16.90
C GLY A 56 6.20 -11.47 15.65
N PHE A 57 6.77 -10.90 14.58
CA PHE A 57 6.98 -11.57 13.29
C PHE A 57 8.41 -11.35 12.75
N PRO A 58 9.47 -11.68 13.50
CA PRO A 58 10.84 -11.23 13.22
C PRO A 58 11.42 -11.76 11.91
N THR A 59 10.91 -12.88 11.41
CA THR A 59 11.37 -13.50 10.15
C THR A 59 10.58 -13.03 8.94
N GLN A 60 9.35 -12.52 9.13
CA GLN A 60 8.42 -12.18 8.07
C GLN A 60 8.30 -10.66 7.86
N VAL A 61 8.52 -9.88 8.91
CA VAL A 61 8.41 -8.42 8.90
C VAL A 61 9.79 -7.79 8.95
N HIS A 62 10.07 -6.94 7.98
CA HIS A 62 11.22 -6.04 7.98
C HIS A 62 10.72 -4.61 8.24
N LEU A 63 11.51 -3.85 8.99
CA LEU A 63 11.22 -2.46 9.33
C LEU A 63 12.41 -1.60 8.94
N ILE A 64 12.16 -0.60 8.12
CA ILE A 64 13.10 0.47 7.76
C ILE A 64 12.54 1.76 8.38
N SER A 65 13.37 2.52 9.07
CA SER A 65 13.00 3.84 9.58
C SER A 65 13.95 4.88 8.99
N GLN A 66 13.38 5.98 8.53
CA GLN A 66 14.10 7.14 8.03
C GLN A 66 14.21 8.20 9.11
N GLU A 67 15.34 8.92 9.17
CA GLU A 67 15.56 9.95 10.19
C GLU A 67 14.60 11.15 10.08
N LYS A 68 14.07 11.41 8.87
CA LYS A 68 13.15 12.50 8.59
C LYS A 68 12.22 12.14 7.46
N ASN A 69 11.06 12.79 7.42
CA ASN A 69 10.12 12.67 6.32
C ASN A 69 10.72 13.14 4.99
N LYS A 70 10.72 12.25 3.99
CA LYS A 70 11.13 12.53 2.61
C LYS A 70 9.98 12.35 1.60
N GLY A 71 8.82 11.93 2.08
CA GLY A 71 7.61 11.73 1.32
C GLY A 71 7.40 10.27 0.92
N LYS A 72 6.13 9.90 0.76
CA LYS A 72 5.68 8.53 0.45
C LYS A 72 6.42 7.88 -0.73
N GLY A 73 6.73 8.65 -1.78
CA GLY A 73 7.46 8.15 -2.95
C GLY A 73 8.84 7.63 -2.58
N GLU A 74 9.57 8.36 -1.73
CA GLU A 74 10.88 7.97 -1.24
C GLU A 74 10.80 6.77 -0.28
N ALA A 75 9.76 6.72 0.56
CA ALA A 75 9.51 5.57 1.43
C ALA A 75 9.26 4.28 0.62
N VAL A 76 8.41 4.35 -0.41
CA VAL A 76 8.19 3.23 -1.35
C VAL A 76 9.48 2.87 -2.07
N PHE A 77 10.20 3.84 -2.61
CA PHE A 77 11.46 3.62 -3.32
C PHE A 77 12.50 2.93 -2.43
N THR A 78 12.66 3.39 -1.19
CA THR A 78 13.56 2.79 -0.20
C THR A 78 13.20 1.33 0.09
N GLY A 79 11.91 1.03 0.29
CA GLY A 79 11.46 -0.34 0.50
C GLY A 79 11.68 -1.23 -0.72
N PHE A 80 11.50 -0.70 -1.94
CA PHE A 80 11.81 -1.40 -3.18
C PHE A 80 13.31 -1.67 -3.32
N GLN A 81 14.18 -0.72 -3.02
CA GLN A 81 15.64 -0.93 -3.06
C GLN A 81 16.08 -2.05 -2.11
N TRP A 82 15.52 -2.06 -0.89
CA TRP A 82 15.79 -3.13 0.06
C TRP A 82 15.29 -4.49 -0.47
N ALA A 83 14.07 -4.54 -1.00
CA ALA A 83 13.51 -5.77 -1.55
C ALA A 83 14.36 -6.28 -2.74
N LEU A 84 14.72 -5.41 -3.68
CA LEU A 84 15.53 -5.76 -4.85
C LEU A 84 16.95 -6.21 -4.49
N SER A 85 17.54 -5.65 -3.43
CA SER A 85 18.86 -6.09 -2.94
C SER A 85 18.82 -7.43 -2.19
N THR A 86 17.62 -7.93 -1.86
CA THR A 86 17.44 -9.24 -1.22
C THR A 86 17.10 -10.29 -2.29
N PRO A 87 18.04 -11.20 -2.66
CA PRO A 87 17.90 -12.10 -3.82
C PRO A 87 16.80 -13.16 -3.71
N GLN A 88 16.01 -13.12 -2.64
CA GLN A 88 14.97 -14.10 -2.36
C GLN A 88 13.60 -13.69 -2.91
N TYR A 89 13.38 -12.40 -3.20
CA TYR A 89 12.07 -11.92 -3.64
C TYR A 89 11.94 -11.93 -5.16
N LEU A 90 10.89 -12.57 -5.66
CA LEU A 90 10.59 -12.63 -7.10
C LEU A 90 9.42 -11.73 -7.51
N GLN A 91 8.58 -11.36 -6.54
CA GLN A 91 7.41 -10.52 -6.75
C GLN A 91 7.39 -9.47 -5.65
N ILE A 92 7.30 -8.20 -6.04
CA ILE A 92 7.31 -7.05 -5.13
C ILE A 92 6.09 -6.19 -5.46
N ALA A 93 5.35 -5.78 -4.43
CA ALA A 93 4.25 -4.84 -4.54
C ALA A 93 4.41 -3.72 -3.52
N PHE A 94 3.66 -2.63 -3.70
CA PHE A 94 3.38 -1.71 -2.61
C PHE A 94 1.88 -1.58 -2.36
N MET A 95 1.52 -1.23 -1.14
CA MET A 95 0.17 -0.84 -0.75
C MET A 95 0.20 0.20 0.37
N ASP A 96 -0.94 0.84 0.59
CA ASP A 96 -1.08 1.89 1.60
C ASP A 96 -1.30 1.31 3.01
N ALA A 97 -0.79 1.99 4.03
CA ALA A 97 -0.86 1.59 5.43
C ALA A 97 -2.30 1.51 5.98
N ASP A 98 -3.22 2.29 5.42
CA ASP A 98 -4.63 2.37 5.85
C ASP A 98 -5.49 1.19 5.40
N LEU A 99 -4.90 0.26 4.63
CA LEU A 99 -5.60 -0.88 4.03
C LEU A 99 -6.86 -0.46 3.26
N SER A 100 -6.85 0.72 2.62
CA SER A 100 -7.91 1.14 1.69
C SER A 100 -8.12 0.16 0.53
N THR A 101 -7.18 -0.75 0.34
CA THR A 101 -7.33 -1.99 -0.43
C THR A 101 -6.91 -3.15 0.48
N PRO A 102 -7.70 -4.23 0.57
CA PRO A 102 -7.39 -5.36 1.45
C PRO A 102 -6.17 -6.16 0.97
N PHE A 103 -5.50 -6.87 1.87
CA PHE A 103 -4.31 -7.67 1.54
C PHE A 103 -4.59 -8.76 0.50
N GLU A 104 -5.78 -9.37 0.56
CA GLU A 104 -6.23 -10.43 -0.34
C GLU A 104 -6.20 -9.97 -1.81
N GLU A 105 -6.47 -8.69 -2.06
CA GLU A 105 -6.39 -8.11 -3.40
C GLU A 105 -4.93 -8.04 -3.87
N CYS A 106 -3.98 -7.73 -2.99
CA CYS A 106 -2.55 -7.77 -3.32
C CYS A 106 -2.09 -9.21 -3.63
N ILE A 107 -2.55 -10.20 -2.86
CA ILE A 107 -2.31 -11.62 -3.13
C ILE A 107 -2.85 -12.02 -4.50
N ARG A 108 -4.11 -11.65 -4.78
CA ARG A 108 -4.74 -11.88 -6.08
C ARG A 108 -3.95 -11.27 -7.23
N LEU A 109 -3.40 -10.07 -7.04
CA LEU A 109 -2.53 -9.43 -8.05
C LEU A 109 -1.21 -10.21 -8.23
N PHE A 110 -0.56 -10.67 -7.16
CA PHE A 110 0.64 -11.50 -7.29
C PHE A 110 0.39 -12.78 -8.10
N ASP A 111 -0.78 -13.39 -7.96
CA ASP A 111 -1.15 -14.60 -8.70
C ASP A 111 -1.42 -14.35 -10.20
N LEU A 112 -1.60 -13.08 -10.60
CA LEU A 112 -1.74 -12.70 -12.01
C LEU A 112 -0.41 -12.48 -12.74
N LEU A 113 0.71 -12.40 -12.02
CA LEU A 113 2.03 -12.27 -12.64
C LEU A 113 2.48 -13.61 -13.23
N ASP A 114 3.06 -13.57 -14.42
CA ASP A 114 3.68 -14.71 -15.10
C ASP A 114 4.79 -14.23 -16.06
N ASP A 115 5.37 -15.15 -16.84
CA ASP A 115 6.43 -14.85 -17.82
C ASP A 115 6.03 -13.84 -18.91
N LYS A 116 4.74 -13.52 -19.04
CA LYS A 116 4.22 -12.53 -20.00
C LYS A 116 3.72 -11.26 -19.31
N ARG A 117 3.37 -11.34 -18.04
CA ARG A 117 2.76 -10.29 -17.22
C ARG A 117 3.73 -9.92 -16.11
N HIS A 118 4.65 -9.02 -16.41
CA HIS A 118 5.66 -8.55 -15.45
C HIS A 118 5.14 -7.48 -14.48
N PHE A 119 4.07 -6.78 -14.86
CA PHE A 119 3.47 -5.72 -14.05
C PHE A 119 1.95 -5.87 -14.02
N VAL A 120 1.40 -5.70 -12.82
CA VAL A 120 -0.05 -5.65 -12.57
C VAL A 120 -0.33 -4.53 -11.59
N PHE A 121 -1.44 -3.84 -11.77
CA PHE A 121 -1.84 -2.75 -10.88
C PHE A 121 -3.35 -2.78 -10.63
N GLY A 122 -3.73 -2.46 -9.41
CA GLY A 122 -5.12 -2.22 -9.07
C GLY A 122 -5.61 -0.93 -9.74
N SER A 123 -6.83 -0.95 -10.29
CA SER A 123 -7.47 0.25 -10.83
C SER A 123 -8.86 0.39 -10.25
N ARG A 124 -9.15 1.57 -9.69
CA ARG A 124 -10.49 1.99 -9.28
C ARG A 124 -11.29 2.62 -10.43
N ILE A 125 -10.68 2.73 -11.62
CA ILE A 125 -11.37 3.22 -12.83
C ILE A 125 -12.33 2.13 -13.29
N LYS A 126 -13.59 2.52 -13.46
CA LYS A 126 -14.66 1.65 -13.94
C LYS A 126 -14.20 0.94 -15.22
N LYS A 127 -14.10 -0.39 -15.18
CA LYS A 127 -14.35 -1.16 -16.41
C LYS A 127 -15.81 -0.92 -16.78
N ILE A 128 -16.08 -0.77 -18.08
CA ILE A 128 -17.39 -0.42 -18.66
C ILE A 128 -18.53 -1.34 -18.16
N ASP A 129 -18.23 -2.51 -17.59
CA ASP A 129 -19.19 -3.54 -17.17
C ASP A 129 -19.60 -3.59 -15.69
N ASN A 130 -19.06 -2.76 -14.78
CA ASN A 130 -19.45 -2.86 -13.36
C ASN A 130 -20.46 -1.78 -12.94
N GLN A 131 -21.71 -2.20 -12.69
CA GLN A 131 -22.75 -1.36 -12.12
C GLN A 131 -22.46 -1.08 -10.64
N ILE A 132 -22.18 0.19 -10.33
CA ILE A 132 -22.13 0.71 -8.95
C ILE A 132 -23.19 1.81 -8.87
N GLU A 133 -24.16 1.66 -7.97
CA GLU A 133 -25.09 2.74 -7.60
C GLU A 133 -24.32 3.84 -6.87
N ARG A 134 -23.96 4.89 -7.60
CA ARG A 134 -23.50 6.15 -6.99
C ARG A 134 -24.71 7.02 -6.74
N LYS A 135 -24.82 7.54 -5.52
CA LYS A 135 -25.88 8.51 -5.18
C LYS A 135 -25.77 9.73 -6.11
N TRP A 136 -26.83 9.98 -6.88
CA TRP A 136 -26.87 10.96 -7.97
C TRP A 136 -26.41 12.37 -7.54
N TYR A 137 -26.72 12.76 -6.30
CA TYR A 137 -26.34 14.06 -5.75
C TYR A 137 -24.83 14.27 -5.63
N ARG A 138 -24.04 13.21 -5.37
CA ARG A 138 -22.57 13.32 -5.26
C ARG A 138 -21.93 13.59 -6.61
N PHE A 139 -22.49 12.99 -7.67
CA PHE A 139 -22.06 13.25 -9.04
C PHE A 139 -22.44 14.67 -9.48
N PHE A 140 -23.68 15.09 -9.19
CA PHE A 140 -24.18 16.41 -9.54
C PHE A 140 -23.40 17.54 -8.84
N MET A 141 -23.20 17.44 -7.52
CA MET A 141 -22.43 18.42 -6.75
C MET A 141 -20.97 18.51 -7.22
N GLY A 142 -20.35 17.37 -7.54
CA GLY A 142 -18.99 17.35 -8.09
C GLY A 142 -18.88 18.05 -9.44
N ARG A 143 -19.89 17.91 -10.31
CA ARG A 143 -19.94 18.60 -11.61
C ARG A 143 -20.14 20.11 -11.47
N ILE A 144 -21.06 20.54 -10.61
CA ILE A 144 -21.25 21.97 -10.32
C ILE A 144 -19.95 22.60 -9.81
N PHE A 145 -19.33 21.97 -8.82
CA PHE A 145 -18.08 22.47 -8.26
C PHE A 145 -16.96 22.55 -9.31
N ALA A 146 -16.79 21.50 -10.11
CA ALA A 146 -15.80 21.48 -11.19
C ALA A 146 -16.04 22.58 -12.23
N THR A 147 -17.30 22.82 -12.64
CA THR A 147 -17.65 23.88 -13.58
C THR A 147 -17.39 25.27 -13.00
N LEU A 148 -17.75 25.51 -11.73
CA LEU A 148 -17.47 26.77 -11.06
C LEU A 148 -15.97 27.05 -11.00
N VAL A 149 -15.18 26.06 -10.60
CA VAL A 149 -13.72 26.17 -10.54
C VAL A 149 -13.12 26.39 -11.93
N SER A 150 -13.56 25.64 -12.95
CA SER A 150 -13.08 25.81 -14.33
C SER A 150 -13.39 27.20 -14.88
N THR A 151 -14.59 27.72 -14.62
CA THR A 151 -15.02 29.05 -15.07
C THR A 151 -14.25 30.15 -14.34
N LEU A 152 -14.08 30.02 -13.03
CA LEU A 152 -13.36 31.00 -12.20
C LEU A 152 -11.88 31.06 -12.56
N LEU A 153 -11.24 29.90 -12.77
CA LEU A 153 -9.82 29.78 -13.04
C LEU A 153 -9.45 29.86 -14.53
N LYS A 154 -10.45 29.99 -15.42
CA LYS A 154 -10.28 29.96 -16.89
C LYS A 154 -9.45 28.76 -17.36
N LEU A 155 -9.66 27.61 -16.72
CA LEU A 155 -9.04 26.36 -17.15
C LEU A 155 -9.67 25.93 -18.49
N PRO A 156 -8.88 25.43 -19.45
CA PRO A 156 -9.40 24.94 -20.73
C PRO A 156 -10.35 23.76 -20.55
#